data_AF-A0AAE1UJJ5-F1
#
_entry.id   AF-A0AAE1UJJ5-F1
#
_cell.length_a   1.000
_cell.length_b   1.000
_cell.length_c   1.000
_cell.angle_alpha   90.00
_cell.angle_beta   90.00
_cell.angle_gamma   90.00
#
_symmetry.space_group_name_H-M   'P 1'
#
loop_
_entity.id
_entity.type
_entity.pdbx_description
1 polymer ?
#
loop_
_entity_poly.entity_id
_entity_poly.type
_entity_poly.pdbx_seq_one_letter_code
_entity_poly.pdbx_strand_id
1 'polypeptide(L)'
;MEERCVVGGDLNGHIGQDNDGVRRVHGGKGMGVRNQEGESVVDFAVAFDIAILNTFFTKSSYRTYRSGPSESQIDFLLYRRDNIREVEDCKVLQGESVEAQHSPVVVRLVVRTRRTGAERGEPRIKWWKLKNEVVRQEFKRKESWWLCQNCKEKIE
;
A
#
# COMPACT_ATOMS: atom_id res chain seq x y z
N MET A 1 -1.83 -6.34 -10.22
CA MET A 1 -1.18 -5.72 -9.04
C MET A 1 -2.23 -5.59 -7.97
N GLU A 2 -1.90 -5.82 -6.70
CA GLU A 2 -2.85 -5.60 -5.60
C GLU A 2 -2.85 -4.11 -5.24
N GLU A 3 -4.03 -3.49 -5.31
CA GLU A 3 -4.21 -2.07 -5.01
C GLU A 3 -4.06 -1.80 -3.50
N ARG A 4 -3.37 -0.71 -3.16
CA ARG A 4 -3.21 -0.23 -1.79
C ARG A 4 -3.97 1.07 -1.65
N CYS A 5 -4.96 1.07 -0.76
CA CYS A 5 -5.74 2.26 -0.45
C CYS A 5 -5.27 2.84 0.89
N VAL A 6 -4.89 4.10 0.88
CA VAL A 6 -4.65 4.92 2.07
C VAL A 6 -5.74 5.96 2.11
N VAL A 7 -6.43 6.08 3.24
CA VAL A 7 -7.41 7.14 3.49
C VAL A 7 -6.79 8.10 4.49
N GLY A 8 -6.93 9.40 4.26
CA GLY A 8 -6.31 10.41 5.09
C GLY A 8 -7.06 11.72 5.07
N GLY A 9 -7.12 12.41 6.20
CA GLY A 9 -7.70 13.74 6.30
C GLY A 9 -8.13 14.12 7.71
N ASP A 10 -8.70 15.31 7.82
CA ASP A 10 -9.41 15.77 9.01
C ASP A 10 -10.79 15.09 9.05
N LEU A 11 -10.99 14.24 10.04
CA LEU A 11 -12.24 13.50 10.25
C LEU A 11 -13.12 14.15 11.33
N ASN A 12 -12.64 15.20 12.01
CA ASN A 12 -13.33 15.90 13.10
C ASN A 12 -13.86 14.99 14.25
N GLY A 13 -13.33 13.77 14.34
CA GLY A 13 -13.71 12.79 15.35
C GLY A 13 -12.63 12.60 16.40
N HIS A 14 -12.99 12.75 17.68
CA HIS A 14 -12.13 12.34 18.77
C HIS A 14 -12.25 10.84 18.98
N ILE A 15 -11.21 10.08 18.63
CA ILE A 15 -11.23 8.61 18.72
C ILE A 15 -10.83 8.13 20.13
N GLY A 16 -9.94 8.86 20.79
CA GLY A 16 -9.47 8.58 22.15
C GLY A 16 -8.45 7.43 22.24
N GLN A 17 -8.29 6.89 23.45
CA GLN A 17 -7.37 5.78 23.75
C GLN A 17 -8.07 4.45 24.00
N ASP A 18 -9.36 4.47 24.32
CA ASP A 18 -10.13 3.25 24.51
C ASP A 18 -10.15 2.46 23.19
N ASN A 19 -9.80 1.19 23.25
CA ASN A 19 -9.84 0.29 22.10
C ASN A 19 -10.48 -1.05 22.45
N ASP A 20 -11.20 -1.12 23.56
CA ASP A 20 -11.89 -2.35 23.94
C ASP A 20 -12.92 -2.72 22.87
N GLY A 21 -12.94 -4.01 22.50
CA GLY A 21 -13.73 -4.52 21.38
C GLY A 21 -13.19 -4.20 19.97
N VAL A 22 -12.27 -3.24 19.80
CA VAL A 22 -11.82 -2.75 18.47
C VAL A 22 -10.30 -2.75 18.27
N ARG A 23 -9.55 -3.49 19.10
CA ARG A 23 -8.07 -3.59 19.06
C ARG A 23 -7.48 -3.97 17.69
N ARG A 24 -8.29 -4.61 16.84
CA ARG A 24 -7.90 -4.96 15.47
C ARG A 24 -7.61 -3.70 14.64
N VAL A 25 -8.42 -2.66 14.77
CA VAL A 25 -8.36 -1.44 13.94
C VAL A 25 -7.85 -0.22 14.71
N HIS A 26 -7.85 -0.28 16.05
CA HIS A 26 -7.39 0.79 16.93
C HIS A 26 -6.32 0.30 17.91
N GLY A 27 -5.12 0.89 17.85
CA GLY A 27 -3.97 0.48 18.67
C GLY A 27 -3.93 1.02 20.11
N GLY A 28 -4.95 1.75 20.55
CA GLY A 28 -5.08 2.24 21.94
C GLY A 28 -4.11 3.38 22.31
N LYS A 29 -3.44 4.00 21.33
CA LYS A 29 -2.68 5.24 21.51
C LYS A 29 -3.47 6.40 20.92
N GLY A 30 -3.40 7.56 21.57
CA GLY A 30 -4.11 8.75 21.10
C GLY A 30 -4.39 9.73 22.22
N MET A 31 -5.19 10.75 21.90
CA MET A 31 -5.55 11.83 22.81
C MET A 31 -7.07 11.95 22.96
N GLY A 32 -7.50 12.34 24.16
CA GLY A 32 -8.90 12.66 24.44
C GLY A 32 -9.77 11.43 24.73
N VAL A 33 -11.06 11.69 24.84
CA VAL A 33 -12.12 10.71 25.05
C VAL A 33 -12.93 10.59 23.77
N ARG A 34 -13.43 9.39 23.48
CA ARG A 34 -14.18 9.15 22.25
C ARG A 34 -15.50 9.94 22.23
N ASN A 35 -15.75 10.67 21.14
CA ASN A 35 -17.04 11.33 20.88
C ASN A 35 -17.84 10.59 19.79
N GLN A 36 -19.03 11.10 19.45
CA GLN A 36 -19.93 10.48 18.48
C GLN A 36 -19.30 10.41 17.07
N GLU A 37 -18.62 11.48 16.65
CA GLU A 37 -17.90 11.53 15.39
C GLU A 37 -16.73 10.52 15.38
N GLY A 38 -16.01 10.40 16.50
CA GLY A 38 -14.95 9.41 16.68
C GLY A 38 -15.46 7.97 16.67
N GLU A 39 -16.63 7.71 17.24
CA GLU A 39 -17.30 6.40 17.14
C GLU A 39 -17.63 6.08 15.68
N SER A 40 -18.12 7.06 14.92
CA SER A 40 -18.40 6.89 13.48
C SER A 40 -17.13 6.54 12.68
N VAL A 41 -15.98 7.13 13.04
CA VAL A 41 -14.69 6.77 12.44
C VAL A 41 -14.26 5.35 12.81
N VAL A 42 -14.47 4.94 14.06
CA VAL A 42 -14.17 3.57 14.53
C VAL A 42 -15.08 2.55 13.86
N ASP A 43 -16.37 2.81 13.77
CA ASP A 43 -17.35 1.96 13.09
C ASP A 43 -16.99 1.78 11.62
N PHE A 44 -16.62 2.86 10.92
CA PHE A 44 -16.10 2.79 9.57
C PHE A 44 -14.84 1.91 9.49
N ALA A 45 -13.87 2.12 10.38
CA ALA A 45 -12.65 1.34 10.42
C ALA A 45 -12.92 -0.16 10.65
N VAL A 46 -13.85 -0.50 11.53
CA VAL A 46 -14.28 -1.89 11.80
C VAL A 46 -14.98 -2.48 10.59
N ALA A 47 -15.96 -1.78 10.00
CA ALA A 47 -16.76 -2.28 8.89
C ALA A 47 -15.92 -2.62 7.65
N PHE A 48 -14.88 -1.84 7.38
CA PHE A 48 -14.01 -2.02 6.21
C PHE A 48 -12.68 -2.72 6.51
N ASP A 49 -12.46 -3.15 7.76
CA ASP A 49 -11.21 -3.73 8.24
C ASP A 49 -9.97 -2.87 7.89
N ILE A 50 -10.02 -1.61 8.32
CA ILE A 50 -9.01 -0.59 8.07
C ILE A 50 -8.42 -0.17 9.42
N ALA A 51 -7.08 -0.16 9.54
CA ALA A 51 -6.39 0.29 10.73
C ALA A 51 -6.25 1.82 10.78
N ILE A 52 -6.56 2.41 11.93
CA ILE A 52 -6.34 3.82 12.25
C ILE A 52 -4.88 3.99 12.70
N LEU A 53 -3.99 4.32 11.77
CA LEU A 53 -2.54 4.17 11.92
C LEU A 53 -1.96 5.01 13.06
N ASN A 54 -2.47 6.24 13.25
CA ASN A 54 -2.03 7.15 14.29
C ASN A 54 -2.10 6.54 15.70
N THR A 55 -2.95 5.52 15.87
CA THR A 55 -3.24 4.92 17.18
C THR A 55 -2.39 3.71 17.53
N PHE A 56 -1.54 3.22 16.62
CA PHE A 56 -0.72 2.01 16.83
C PHE A 56 0.69 2.31 17.36
N PHE A 57 1.16 3.54 17.25
CA PHE A 57 2.54 3.91 17.57
C PHE A 57 2.58 4.84 18.77
N THR A 58 3.46 4.55 19.73
CA THR A 58 3.71 5.47 20.85
C THR A 58 4.46 6.70 20.35
N LYS A 59 3.95 7.90 20.64
CA LYS A 59 4.55 9.18 20.27
C LYS A 59 4.68 10.13 21.44
N SER A 60 5.57 11.12 21.29
CA SER A 60 5.73 12.22 22.26
C SER A 60 4.54 13.17 22.26
N SER A 61 3.83 13.28 21.12
CA SER A 61 2.58 14.03 20.98
C SER A 61 1.70 13.37 19.93
N TYR A 62 0.39 13.34 20.19
CA TYR A 62 -0.64 12.89 19.25
C TYR A 62 -1.49 14.04 18.69
N ARG A 63 -1.24 15.28 19.13
CA ARG A 63 -1.99 16.46 18.69
C ARG A 63 -1.81 16.68 17.19
N THR A 64 -2.90 16.81 16.47
CA THR A 64 -2.91 17.19 15.05
C THR A 64 -3.49 18.57 14.81
N TYR A 65 -4.25 19.12 15.76
CA TYR A 65 -4.86 20.44 15.66
C TYR A 65 -4.62 21.26 16.92
N ARG A 66 -4.40 22.57 16.75
CA ARG A 66 -4.32 23.55 17.85
C ARG A 66 -5.03 24.85 17.47
N SER A 67 -5.90 25.33 18.36
CA SER A 67 -6.49 26.67 18.29
C SER A 67 -6.41 27.33 19.66
N GLY A 68 -5.47 28.28 19.81
CA GLY A 68 -5.16 28.89 21.10
C GLY A 68 -4.74 27.84 22.14
N PRO A 69 -5.39 27.76 23.31
CA PRO A 69 -5.10 26.75 24.33
C PRO A 69 -5.70 25.36 24.03
N SER A 70 -6.58 25.26 23.03
CA SER A 70 -7.29 24.03 22.71
C SER A 70 -6.47 23.15 21.77
N GLU A 71 -6.37 21.86 22.08
CA GLU A 71 -5.62 20.87 21.30
C GLU A 71 -6.48 19.64 21.05
N SER A 72 -6.49 19.14 19.81
CA SER A 72 -7.22 17.92 19.43
C SER A 72 -6.41 17.02 18.51
N GLN A 73 -6.84 15.77 18.41
CA GLN A 73 -6.37 14.79 17.44
C GLN A 73 -7.57 14.45 16.56
N ILE A 74 -7.65 15.07 15.39
CA ILE A 74 -8.78 14.99 14.45
C ILE A 74 -8.34 14.60 13.04
N ASP A 75 -7.04 14.67 12.75
CA ASP A 75 -6.44 14.26 11.49
C ASP A 75 -5.91 12.83 11.61
N PHE A 76 -6.33 11.93 10.72
CA PHE A 76 -5.97 10.53 10.78
C PHE A 76 -5.51 10.00 9.42
N LEU A 77 -4.57 9.06 9.47
CA LEU A 77 -4.23 8.20 8.35
C LEU A 77 -4.73 6.78 8.63
N LEU A 78 -5.39 6.21 7.64
CA LEU A 78 -6.05 4.93 7.69
C LEU A 78 -5.49 4.04 6.57
N TYR A 79 -5.28 2.77 6.88
CA TYR A 79 -4.71 1.82 5.92
C TYR A 79 -5.26 0.41 6.10
N ARG A 80 -5.39 -0.33 5.00
CA ARG A 80 -5.97 -1.68 5.02
C ARG A 80 -5.27 -2.57 6.04
N ARG A 81 -6.05 -3.21 6.90
CA ARG A 81 -5.51 -3.94 8.05
C ARG A 81 -4.61 -5.10 7.65
N ASP A 82 -4.94 -5.79 6.55
CA ASP A 82 -4.14 -6.89 6.01
C ASP A 82 -2.73 -6.46 5.60
N ASN A 83 -2.57 -5.21 5.18
CA ASN A 83 -1.30 -4.65 4.75
C ASN A 83 -0.55 -3.93 5.89
N ILE A 84 -1.02 -3.99 7.15
CA ILE A 84 -0.42 -3.22 8.26
C ILE A 84 1.09 -3.48 8.44
N ARG A 85 1.57 -4.67 8.03
CA ARG A 85 2.99 -5.05 8.10
C ARG A 85 3.89 -4.18 7.22
N GLU A 86 3.31 -3.44 6.28
CA GLU A 86 3.99 -2.47 5.44
C GLU A 86 4.11 -1.11 6.14
N VAL A 87 3.42 -0.89 7.27
CA VAL A 87 3.52 0.35 8.04
C VAL A 87 4.64 0.23 9.06
N GLU A 88 5.70 1.00 8.87
CA GLU A 88 6.81 1.05 9.82
C GLU A 88 6.59 2.10 10.91
N ASP A 89 5.98 3.22 10.57
CA ASP A 89 5.72 4.30 11.51
C ASP A 89 4.57 5.22 11.07
N CYS A 90 3.91 5.86 12.02
CA CYS A 90 2.96 6.95 11.79
C CYS A 90 3.15 8.02 12.88
N LYS A 91 3.46 9.26 12.48
CA LYS A 91 3.78 10.36 13.41
C LYS A 91 3.19 11.69 12.96
N VAL A 92 3.03 12.60 13.91
CA VAL A 92 2.66 14.00 13.64
C VAL A 92 3.92 14.87 13.64
N LEU A 93 4.07 15.73 12.64
CA LEU A 93 5.17 16.70 12.56
C LEU A 93 4.78 17.98 13.28
N GLN A 94 5.35 18.16 14.48
CA GLN A 94 5.11 19.34 15.30
C GLN A 94 6.06 20.48 14.89
N GLY A 95 5.54 21.69 14.73
CA GLY A 95 6.33 22.88 14.39
C GLY A 95 6.56 23.10 12.89
N GLU A 96 6.20 22.14 12.05
CA GLU A 96 6.13 22.27 10.59
C GLU A 96 4.67 22.54 10.18
N SER A 97 4.11 23.64 10.66
CA SER A 97 2.74 24.06 10.31
C SER A 97 2.74 24.65 8.90
N VAL A 98 2.22 23.91 7.92
CA VAL A 98 1.88 24.46 6.60
C VAL A 98 0.63 25.34 6.70
N GLU A 99 -0.25 25.02 7.66
CA GLU A 99 -1.42 25.81 8.09
C GLU A 99 -1.31 26.13 9.58
N ALA A 100 -1.80 27.30 10.01
CA ALA A 100 -1.55 27.82 11.37
C ALA A 100 -2.10 26.95 12.53
N GLN A 101 -3.01 26.02 12.25
CA GLN A 101 -3.71 25.22 13.25
C GLN A 101 -3.48 23.71 13.10
N HIS A 102 -3.40 23.19 11.87
CA HIS A 102 -3.20 21.76 11.60
C HIS A 102 -1.72 21.41 11.49
N SER A 103 -1.37 20.27 12.08
CA SER A 103 -0.04 19.66 12.05
C SER A 103 -0.07 18.43 11.13
N PRO A 104 0.84 18.32 10.14
CA PRO A 104 0.84 17.20 9.20
C PRO A 104 1.02 15.83 9.88
N VAL A 105 0.21 14.86 9.45
CA VAL A 105 0.36 13.44 9.82
C VAL A 105 1.13 12.74 8.71
N VAL A 106 2.19 12.02 9.07
CA VAL A 106 3.07 11.32 8.12
C VAL A 106 3.15 9.85 8.47
N VAL A 107 2.96 9.01 7.44
CA VAL A 107 3.15 7.56 7.52
C VAL A 107 4.39 7.13 6.74
N ARG A 108 5.16 6.19 7.29
CA ARG A 108 6.24 5.48 6.60
C ARG A 108 5.72 4.12 6.14
N LEU A 109 5.56 3.97 4.83
CA LEU A 109 5.13 2.72 4.19
C LEU A 109 6.30 2.07 3.45
N VAL A 110 6.54 0.79 3.71
CA VAL A 110 7.52 -0.05 3.01
C VAL A 110 6.78 -1.10 2.20
N VAL A 111 6.51 -0.74 0.95
CA VAL A 111 5.78 -1.59 0.01
C VAL A 111 6.76 -2.47 -0.76
N ARG A 112 6.70 -3.78 -0.51
CA ARG A 112 7.46 -4.76 -1.30
C ARG A 112 6.66 -5.14 -2.54
N THR A 113 7.02 -4.57 -3.68
CA THR A 113 6.44 -4.99 -4.95
C THR A 113 7.14 -6.26 -5.44
N ARG A 114 6.37 -7.30 -5.77
CA ARG A 114 6.89 -8.34 -6.65
C ARG A 114 7.11 -7.66 -8.00
N ARG A 115 8.35 -7.60 -8.48
CA ARG A 115 8.60 -7.33 -9.89
C ARG A 115 7.83 -8.41 -10.65
N THR A 116 6.76 -8.04 -11.35
CA THR A 116 6.28 -8.87 -12.45
C THR A 116 7.50 -9.05 -13.34
N GLY A 117 7.97 -10.30 -13.46
CA GLY A 117 9.07 -10.58 -14.37
C GLY A 117 8.74 -9.92 -15.70
N ALA A 118 9.68 -9.18 -16.28
CA ALA A 118 9.47 -8.61 -17.60
C ALA A 118 8.89 -9.73 -18.47
N GLU A 119 7.73 -9.47 -19.09
CA GLU A 119 7.21 -10.40 -20.08
C GLU A 119 8.37 -10.73 -21.00
N ARG A 120 8.65 -12.03 -21.18
CA ARG A 120 9.68 -12.43 -22.14
C ARG A 120 9.21 -11.88 -23.47
N GLY A 121 9.79 -10.74 -23.88
CA GLY A 121 9.54 -10.18 -25.20
C GLY A 121 9.78 -11.27 -26.24
N GLU A 122 9.09 -11.16 -27.38
CA GLU A 122 9.21 -12.15 -28.44
C GLU A 122 10.69 -12.51 -28.69
N PRO A 123 11.03 -13.81 -28.76
CA PRO A 123 12.40 -14.23 -29.00
C PRO A 123 12.93 -13.57 -30.28
N ARG A 124 13.85 -12.62 -30.14
CA ARG A 124 14.47 -11.98 -31.31
C ARG A 124 15.47 -12.95 -31.93
N ILE A 125 15.21 -13.33 -33.19
CA ILE A 125 16.16 -14.12 -33.99
C ILE A 125 17.44 -13.29 -34.16
N LYS A 126 18.57 -13.85 -33.70
CA LYS A 126 19.89 -13.22 -33.84
C LYS A 126 20.41 -13.47 -35.26
N TRP A 127 19.84 -12.77 -36.26
CA TRP A 127 20.14 -12.94 -37.69
C TRP A 127 21.64 -12.96 -38.02
N TRP A 128 22.46 -12.18 -37.30
CA TRP A 128 23.92 -12.15 -37.49
C TRP A 128 24.60 -13.49 -37.19
N LYS A 129 24.03 -14.35 -36.33
CA LYS A 129 24.56 -15.69 -36.06
C LYS A 129 24.33 -16.66 -37.22
N LEU A 130 23.37 -16.39 -38.11
CA LEU A 130 23.13 -17.19 -39.32
C LEU A 130 24.18 -16.97 -40.41
N LYS A 131 25.17 -16.10 -40.16
CA LYS A 131 26.38 -16.01 -40.99
C LYS A 131 27.28 -17.24 -40.80
N ASN A 132 27.18 -17.93 -39.66
CA ASN A 132 27.86 -19.21 -39.44
C ASN A 132 27.04 -20.34 -40.05
N GLU A 133 27.66 -21.13 -40.94
CA GLU A 133 26.98 -22.19 -41.70
C GLU A 133 26.42 -23.30 -40.79
N VAL A 134 27.16 -23.70 -39.76
CA VAL A 134 26.71 -24.72 -38.80
C VAL A 134 25.44 -24.25 -38.08
N VAL A 135 25.46 -23.01 -37.59
CA VAL A 135 24.31 -22.41 -36.89
C VAL A 135 23.11 -22.26 -37.83
N ARG A 136 23.34 -21.93 -39.10
CA ARG A 136 22.29 -21.82 -40.12
C ARG A 136 21.65 -23.18 -40.43
N GLN A 137 22.44 -24.24 -40.58
CA GLN A 137 21.93 -25.58 -40.85
C GLN A 137 21.14 -26.13 -39.66
N GLU A 138 21.61 -25.91 -38.44
CA GLU A 138 20.86 -26.27 -37.23
C GLU A 138 19.53 -25.52 -37.13
N PHE A 139 19.51 -24.22 -37.48
CA PHE A 139 18.29 -23.41 -37.50
C PHE A 139 17.27 -23.95 -38.52
N LYS A 140 17.70 -24.22 -39.77
CA LYS A 140 16.85 -24.83 -40.82
C LYS A 140 16.29 -26.20 -40.42
N ARG A 141 17.10 -27.02 -39.76
CA ARG A 141 16.66 -28.34 -39.25
C ARG A 141 15.58 -28.19 -38.19
N LYS A 142 15.73 -27.22 -37.29
CA LYS A 142 14.74 -26.92 -36.24
C LYS A 142 13.45 -26.36 -36.83
N GLU A 143 13.51 -25.45 -37.81
CA GLU A 143 12.32 -24.98 -38.53
C GLU A 143 11.59 -26.11 -39.27
N SER A 144 12.34 -26.96 -40.00
CA SER A 144 11.76 -28.11 -40.70
C SER A 144 11.10 -29.11 -39.75
N TRP A 145 11.71 -29.35 -38.59
CA TRP A 145 11.13 -30.20 -37.54
C TRP A 145 9.86 -29.59 -36.93
N TRP A 146 9.86 -28.27 -36.69
CA TRP A 146 8.72 -27.54 -36.14
C TRP A 146 7.51 -27.52 -37.11
N LEU A 147 7.77 -27.31 -38.40
CA LEU A 147 6.76 -27.43 -39.47
C LEU A 147 6.21 -28.86 -39.56
N CYS A 148 7.05 -29.87 -39.38
CA CYS A 148 6.62 -31.28 -39.43
C CYS A 148 5.71 -31.66 -38.24
N GLN A 149 5.99 -31.16 -37.03
CA GLN A 149 5.11 -31.41 -35.88
C GLN A 149 3.77 -30.68 -35.98
N ASN A 150 3.78 -29.40 -36.37
CA ASN A 150 2.54 -28.60 -36.46
C ASN A 150 1.71 -28.80 -37.74
N CYS A 151 2.24 -29.46 -38.78
CA CYS A 151 1.42 -29.92 -39.91
C CYS A 151 0.63 -31.20 -39.60
N LYS A 152 1.09 -32.04 -38.65
CA LYS A 152 0.41 -33.31 -38.33
C LYS A 152 -0.85 -33.12 -37.48
N GLU A 153 -0.98 -32.00 -36.77
CA GLU A 153 -2.14 -31.70 -35.92
C GLU A 153 -3.25 -30.90 -36.65
N LYS A 154 -3.15 -30.70 -37.98
CA LYS A 154 -4.12 -29.91 -38.77
C LYS A 154 -4.81 -30.67 -39.91
N ILE A 155 -4.78 -32.02 -39.92
CA ILE A 155 -5.39 -32.87 -40.96
C ILE A 155 -6.48 -33.82 -40.42
N GLU A 156 -7.00 -33.59 -39.21
CA GLU A 156 -8.26 -34.23 -38.74
C GLU A 156 -9.25 -33.16 -38.29
#